data_AF-A0A1Y3NFA5-F1
#
_entry.id   AF-A0A1Y3NFA5-F1
#
_cell.length_a   1.000
_cell.length_b   1.000
_cell.length_c   1.000
_cell.angle_alpha   90.00
_cell.angle_beta   90.00
_cell.angle_gamma   90.00
#
_symmetry.space_group_name_H-M   'P 1'
#
loop_
_entity.id
_entity.type
_entity.pdbx_description
1 polymer ?
#
loop_
_entity_poly.entity_id
_entity_poly.type
_entity_poly.pdbx_seq_one_letter_code
_entity_poly.pdbx_strand_id
1 'polypeptide(L)'
;MFYGQYEDQYYISPLPGEKEGISASCIGGSNIIINKSISKEKKIAAGKIINFLLSKDIQKKYIIDHGKPSAMNDIYYDEELCSKINCTLFRNLQYVTRSTNFLSNYDEYSSKFRAYIYDFLYGNVTAKDTLQKIEDIAYINFIEYSSNIGITVIVISIVTTSTLINYISVIWIKMYYEKNKTNNINGVKIVKNEKQNSQNISFSNQINKKSNVLSKLINYHYTDTSSSISNDSSYNSNITNTPEIKLYTSIIQSSQLTDISDNFFLNTTFGLTINLLTFFFDVENHYQEDIVNDFNKYAIEQDLDIEIHRTALSILNTTVFVDDYASFVETVLNKNSNDYDLFL
;
A
#
# COMPACT_ATOMS: atom_id res chain seq x y z
N MET A 1 -12.70 -17.55 -10.78
CA MET A 1 -12.97 -19.00 -10.88
C MET A 1 -11.68 -19.65 -11.34
N PHE A 2 -11.14 -20.64 -10.61
CA PHE A 2 -9.81 -21.24 -10.85
C PHE A 2 -9.95 -22.72 -11.24
N TYR A 3 -10.86 -23.05 -12.16
CA TYR A 3 -11.16 -24.46 -12.48
C TYR A 3 -11.04 -24.80 -13.96
N GLY A 4 -10.40 -23.97 -14.79
CA GLY A 4 -10.27 -24.22 -16.24
C GLY A 4 -9.73 -25.62 -16.58
N GLN A 5 -8.91 -26.22 -15.71
CA GLN A 5 -8.37 -27.57 -15.92
C GLN A 5 -9.37 -28.72 -15.64
N TYR A 6 -10.50 -28.45 -15.00
CA TYR A 6 -11.46 -29.47 -14.55
C TYR A 6 -12.90 -29.22 -15.04
N GLU A 7 -13.12 -28.26 -15.95
CA GLU A 7 -14.45 -27.96 -16.50
C GLU A 7 -15.10 -29.18 -17.18
N ASP A 8 -14.30 -30.06 -17.79
CA ASP A 8 -14.80 -31.29 -18.44
C ASP A 8 -15.18 -32.40 -17.44
N GLN A 9 -14.78 -32.28 -16.18
CA GLN A 9 -14.98 -33.32 -15.15
C GLN A 9 -16.12 -32.99 -14.19
N TYR A 10 -16.49 -31.71 -14.05
CA TYR A 10 -17.44 -31.26 -13.06
C TYR A 10 -18.49 -30.33 -13.66
N TYR A 11 -19.73 -30.51 -13.21
CA TYR A 11 -20.79 -29.55 -13.50
C TYR A 11 -20.60 -28.30 -12.64
N ILE A 12 -20.54 -27.13 -13.29
CA ILE A 12 -20.46 -25.84 -12.62
C ILE A 12 -21.86 -25.22 -12.54
N SER A 13 -22.30 -24.89 -11.33
CA SER A 13 -23.56 -24.18 -11.07
C SER A 13 -23.32 -22.80 -10.44
N PRO A 14 -24.27 -21.86 -10.56
CA PRO A 14 -24.31 -20.69 -9.69
C PRO A 14 -24.33 -21.11 -8.21
N LEU A 15 -23.77 -20.27 -7.33
CA LEU A 15 -23.90 -20.46 -5.88
C LEU A 15 -25.37 -20.25 -5.49
N PRO A 16 -25.98 -21.15 -4.70
CA PRO A 16 -27.37 -21.00 -4.28
C PRO A 16 -27.52 -19.80 -3.32
N GLY A 17 -28.59 -19.04 -3.50
CA GLY A 17 -29.04 -18.02 -2.56
C GLY A 17 -30.12 -18.55 -1.61
N GLU A 18 -30.53 -17.70 -0.65
CA GLU A 18 -31.62 -18.00 0.29
C GLU A 18 -32.98 -18.18 -0.42
N LYS A 19 -33.20 -17.42 -1.49
CA LYS A 19 -34.45 -17.43 -2.28
C LYS A 19 -34.23 -18.11 -3.62
N GLU A 20 -35.25 -18.83 -4.08
CA GLU A 20 -35.24 -19.44 -5.41
C GLU A 20 -34.99 -18.38 -6.50
N GLY A 21 -34.13 -18.71 -7.46
CA GLY A 21 -33.71 -17.79 -8.52
C GLY A 21 -32.70 -16.72 -8.12
N ILE A 22 -32.32 -16.63 -6.84
CA ILE A 22 -31.26 -15.73 -6.36
C ILE A 22 -29.97 -16.53 -6.22
N SER A 23 -28.89 -15.96 -6.74
CA SER A 23 -27.52 -16.45 -6.58
C SER A 23 -26.60 -15.27 -6.31
N ALA A 24 -25.37 -15.51 -5.87
CA ALA A 24 -24.37 -14.45 -5.78
C ALA A 24 -22.99 -15.00 -6.09
N SER A 25 -22.15 -14.22 -6.74
CA SER A 25 -20.73 -14.52 -6.93
C SER A 25 -19.89 -13.29 -6.60
N CYS A 26 -18.91 -13.45 -5.72
CA CYS A 26 -17.95 -12.40 -5.45
C CYS A 26 -17.13 -12.12 -6.72
N ILE A 27 -17.07 -10.87 -7.16
CA ILE A 27 -16.12 -10.46 -8.21
C ILE A 27 -14.73 -10.41 -7.59
N GLY A 28 -13.77 -10.99 -8.30
CA GLY A 28 -12.34 -10.75 -8.11
C GLY A 28 -11.69 -10.54 -9.47
N GLY A 29 -10.38 -10.39 -9.50
CA GLY A 29 -9.64 -10.21 -10.74
C GLY A 29 -8.38 -9.37 -10.55
N SER A 30 -7.84 -8.90 -11.66
CA SER A 30 -6.71 -7.97 -11.70
C SER A 30 -7.17 -6.65 -12.29
N ASN A 31 -6.71 -5.55 -11.71
CA ASN A 31 -6.92 -4.21 -12.26
C ASN A 31 -5.70 -3.80 -13.08
N ILE A 32 -5.88 -2.92 -14.07
CA ILE A 32 -4.77 -2.34 -14.82
C ILE A 32 -4.60 -0.88 -14.37
N ILE A 33 -3.39 -0.55 -13.91
CA ILE A 33 -3.08 0.77 -13.36
C ILE A 33 -1.93 1.37 -14.17
N ILE A 34 -2.11 2.62 -14.61
CA ILE A 34 -1.05 3.36 -15.31
C ILE A 34 -0.46 4.42 -14.36
N ASN A 35 0.86 4.43 -14.23
CA ASN A 35 1.56 5.50 -13.55
C ASN A 35 1.44 6.82 -14.34
N LYS A 36 0.78 7.83 -13.77
CA LYS A 36 0.54 9.12 -14.45
C LYS A 36 1.83 9.91 -14.68
N SER A 37 2.92 9.56 -13.99
CA SER A 37 4.22 10.24 -14.08
C SER A 37 5.10 9.74 -15.23
N ILE A 38 4.64 8.75 -16.02
CA ILE A 38 5.35 8.32 -17.23
C ILE A 38 5.23 9.34 -18.38
N SER A 39 6.16 9.29 -19.33
CA SER A 39 6.16 10.20 -20.49
C SER A 39 4.90 10.05 -21.35
N LYS A 40 4.59 11.08 -22.15
CA LYS A 40 3.40 11.08 -23.01
C LYS A 40 3.42 9.91 -24.01
N GLU A 41 4.60 9.61 -24.55
CA GLU A 41 4.83 8.50 -25.48
C GLU A 41 4.54 7.16 -24.79
N LYS A 42 4.97 7.00 -23.54
CA LYS A 42 4.67 5.81 -22.73
C LYS A 42 3.19 5.68 -22.39
N LYS A 43 2.48 6.78 -22.17
CA LYS A 43 1.01 6.75 -22.01
C LYS A 43 0.30 6.29 -23.28
N ILE A 44 0.72 6.79 -24.45
CA ILE A 44 0.17 6.38 -25.74
C ILE A 44 0.42 4.88 -25.97
N ALA A 45 1.63 4.41 -25.70
CA ALA A 45 1.97 3.00 -25.79
C ALA A 45 1.20 2.11 -24.80
N ALA A 46 1.06 2.55 -23.55
CA ALA A 46 0.22 1.88 -22.56
C ALA A 46 -1.24 1.79 -23.02
N GLY A 47 -1.77 2.83 -23.67
CA GLY A 47 -3.10 2.81 -24.29
C GLY A 47 -3.22 1.75 -25.39
N LYS A 48 -2.20 1.58 -26.25
CA LYS A 48 -2.17 0.51 -27.26
C LYS A 48 -2.15 -0.88 -26.61
N ILE A 49 -1.37 -1.05 -25.55
CA ILE A 49 -1.31 -2.29 -24.76
C ILE A 49 -2.69 -2.61 -24.18
N ILE A 50 -3.32 -1.64 -23.51
CA ILE A 50 -4.66 -1.82 -22.93
C ILE A 50 -5.70 -2.16 -24.00
N ASN A 51 -5.67 -1.48 -25.15
CA ASN A 51 -6.57 -1.80 -26.25
C ASN A 51 -6.40 -3.25 -26.75
N PHE A 52 -5.16 -3.74 -26.82
CA PHE A 52 -4.89 -5.13 -27.17
C PHE A 52 -5.43 -6.08 -26.09
N LEU A 53 -5.09 -5.83 -24.82
CA LEU A 53 -5.51 -6.66 -23.69
C LEU A 53 -7.04 -6.75 -23.60
N LEU A 54 -7.76 -5.65 -23.85
CA LEU A 54 -9.22 -5.55 -23.80
C LEU A 54 -9.90 -5.86 -25.14
N SER A 55 -9.17 -6.27 -26.17
CA SER A 55 -9.78 -6.64 -27.45
C SER A 55 -10.59 -7.93 -27.30
N LYS A 56 -11.72 -8.03 -28.01
CA LYS A 56 -12.60 -9.20 -27.96
C LYS A 56 -11.85 -10.48 -28.33
N ASP A 57 -10.98 -10.43 -29.32
CA ASP A 57 -10.26 -11.62 -29.80
C ASP A 57 -9.29 -12.14 -28.74
N ILE A 58 -8.54 -11.25 -28.08
CA ILE A 58 -7.65 -11.63 -26.97
C ILE A 58 -8.47 -12.14 -25.79
N GLN A 59 -9.53 -11.44 -25.40
CA GLN A 59 -10.38 -11.89 -24.30
C GLN A 59 -11.02 -13.27 -24.59
N LYS A 60 -11.49 -13.53 -25.83
CA LYS A 60 -11.99 -14.86 -26.25
C LYS A 60 -10.90 -15.93 -26.17
N LYS A 61 -9.72 -15.65 -26.74
CA LYS A 61 -8.57 -16.55 -26.72
C LYS A 61 -8.25 -16.99 -25.30
N TYR A 62 -8.13 -16.05 -24.38
CA TYR A 62 -7.74 -16.33 -23.00
C TYR A 62 -8.84 -16.97 -22.14
N ILE A 63 -10.12 -16.78 -22.47
CA ILE A 63 -11.19 -17.57 -21.89
C ILE A 63 -11.04 -19.03 -22.30
N ILE A 64 -10.80 -19.31 -23.58
CA ILE A 64 -10.72 -20.67 -24.14
C ILE A 64 -9.44 -21.38 -23.68
N ASP A 65 -8.29 -20.73 -23.83
CA ASP A 65 -6.98 -21.37 -23.66
C ASP A 65 -6.59 -21.49 -22.17
N HIS A 66 -7.08 -20.59 -21.31
CA HIS A 66 -6.68 -20.51 -19.91
C HIS A 66 -7.84 -20.57 -18.90
N GLY A 67 -9.08 -20.69 -19.36
CA GLY A 67 -10.26 -20.64 -18.49
C GLY A 67 -10.36 -19.34 -17.70
N LYS A 68 -9.86 -18.22 -18.24
CA LYS A 68 -9.88 -16.91 -17.58
C LYS A 68 -11.11 -16.13 -18.04
N PRO A 69 -12.19 -16.07 -17.23
CA PRO A 69 -13.39 -15.35 -17.63
C PRO A 69 -13.10 -13.86 -17.81
N SER A 70 -13.70 -13.26 -18.83
CA SER A 70 -13.61 -11.83 -19.10
C SER A 70 -14.59 -11.03 -18.25
N ALA A 71 -14.22 -9.80 -17.91
CA ALA A 71 -15.13 -8.80 -17.37
C ALA A 71 -16.05 -8.19 -18.46
N MET A 72 -15.77 -8.42 -19.75
CA MET A 72 -16.58 -7.93 -20.86
C MET A 72 -17.89 -8.72 -20.96
N ASN A 73 -18.99 -8.12 -20.52
CA ASN A 73 -20.29 -8.80 -20.50
C ASN A 73 -20.79 -9.18 -21.91
N ASP A 74 -20.49 -8.36 -22.92
CA ASP A 74 -20.95 -8.56 -24.29
C ASP A 74 -20.27 -9.74 -24.99
N ILE A 75 -19.09 -10.17 -24.52
CA ILE A 75 -18.38 -11.33 -25.06
C ILE A 75 -19.17 -12.62 -24.88
N TYR A 76 -19.99 -12.70 -23.82
CA TYR A 76 -20.80 -13.87 -23.52
C TYR A 76 -22.07 -13.95 -24.39
N TYR A 77 -22.19 -13.14 -25.44
CA TYR A 77 -23.22 -13.26 -26.48
C TYR A 77 -22.62 -13.68 -27.83
N ASP A 78 -21.30 -13.91 -27.90
CA ASP A 78 -20.61 -14.40 -29.09
C ASP A 78 -20.89 -15.91 -29.28
N GLU A 79 -21.48 -16.28 -30.42
CA GLU A 79 -21.89 -17.66 -30.69
C GLU A 79 -20.70 -18.63 -30.74
N GLU A 80 -19.55 -18.19 -31.26
CA GLU A 80 -18.34 -19.01 -31.36
C GLU A 80 -17.80 -19.34 -29.96
N LEU A 81 -17.69 -18.33 -29.10
CA LEU A 81 -17.27 -18.53 -27.71
C LEU A 81 -18.24 -19.44 -26.96
N CYS A 82 -19.55 -19.17 -27.08
CA CYS A 82 -20.58 -19.90 -26.34
C CYS A 82 -20.80 -21.33 -26.84
N SER A 83 -20.23 -21.70 -28.00
CA SER A 83 -20.14 -23.10 -28.43
C SER A 83 -19.08 -23.90 -27.65
N LYS A 84 -18.12 -23.21 -27.02
CA LYS A 84 -16.98 -23.81 -26.28
C LYS A 84 -17.15 -23.74 -24.77
N ILE A 85 -17.88 -22.75 -24.25
CA ILE A 85 -18.05 -22.54 -22.81
C ILE A 85 -19.51 -22.34 -22.42
N ASN A 86 -19.84 -22.52 -21.14
CA ASN A 86 -21.16 -22.22 -20.60
C ASN A 86 -21.38 -20.71 -20.41
N CYS A 87 -21.61 -19.96 -21.49
CA CYS A 87 -21.93 -18.53 -21.41
C CYS A 87 -23.21 -18.24 -20.60
N THR A 88 -24.19 -19.16 -20.59
CA THR A 88 -25.44 -18.98 -19.83
C THR A 88 -25.17 -18.83 -18.34
N LEU A 89 -24.18 -19.56 -17.80
CA LEU A 89 -23.71 -19.37 -16.44
C LEU A 89 -23.27 -17.92 -16.24
N PHE A 90 -22.28 -17.45 -17.02
CA PHE A 90 -21.69 -16.12 -16.85
C PHE A 90 -22.68 -14.96 -17.06
N ARG A 91 -23.65 -15.10 -17.97
CA ARG A 91 -24.72 -14.12 -18.19
C ARG A 91 -25.68 -13.98 -17.01
N ASN A 92 -25.87 -15.06 -16.25
CA ASN A 92 -26.83 -15.13 -15.16
C ASN A 92 -26.20 -14.96 -13.77
N LEU A 93 -24.88 -14.81 -13.69
CA LEU A 93 -24.20 -14.55 -12.42
C LEU A 93 -24.58 -13.18 -11.87
N GLN A 94 -25.07 -13.15 -10.63
CA GLN A 94 -25.28 -11.91 -9.89
C GLN A 94 -23.99 -11.57 -9.14
N TYR A 95 -23.28 -10.60 -9.69
CA TYR A 95 -21.99 -10.20 -9.17
C TYR A 95 -22.12 -9.32 -7.94
N VAL A 96 -21.39 -9.66 -6.87
CA VAL A 96 -21.25 -8.85 -5.66
C VAL A 96 -19.81 -8.42 -5.49
N THR A 97 -19.58 -7.14 -5.19
CA THR A 97 -18.25 -6.64 -4.88
C THR A 97 -17.87 -7.01 -3.45
N ARG A 98 -16.57 -7.21 -3.23
CA ARG A 98 -16.04 -7.33 -1.88
C ARG A 98 -16.16 -5.98 -1.17
N SER A 99 -16.71 -5.97 0.04
CA SER A 99 -16.92 -4.76 0.84
C SER A 99 -15.60 -4.25 1.45
N THR A 100 -14.68 -3.75 0.61
CA THR A 100 -13.38 -3.23 1.05
C THR A 100 -13.44 -1.77 1.54
N ASN A 101 -14.44 -1.01 1.09
CA ASN A 101 -14.49 0.45 1.32
C ASN A 101 -14.81 0.84 2.77
N PHE A 102 -15.35 -0.07 3.58
CA PHE A 102 -15.70 0.19 4.98
C PHE A 102 -14.67 -0.36 5.97
N LEU A 103 -13.67 -1.10 5.48
CA LEU A 103 -12.71 -1.81 6.30
C LEU A 103 -11.32 -1.19 6.09
N SER A 104 -10.76 -0.61 7.14
CA SER A 104 -9.39 -0.08 7.10
C SER A 104 -8.34 -1.16 6.89
N ASN A 105 -8.63 -2.40 7.30
CA ASN A 105 -7.79 -3.58 7.09
C ASN A 105 -8.69 -4.78 6.75
N TYR A 106 -8.80 -5.10 5.45
CA TYR A 106 -9.67 -6.19 5.00
C TYR A 106 -9.16 -7.55 5.47
N ASP A 107 -7.84 -7.79 5.50
CA ASP A 107 -7.30 -9.10 5.85
C ASP A 107 -7.41 -9.41 7.34
N GLU A 108 -7.23 -8.41 8.20
CA GLU A 108 -7.53 -8.55 9.63
C GLU A 108 -9.01 -8.88 9.85
N TYR A 109 -9.91 -8.14 9.20
CA TYR A 109 -11.34 -8.43 9.24
C TYR A 109 -11.63 -9.85 8.73
N SER A 110 -11.08 -10.24 7.57
CA SER A 110 -11.33 -11.54 6.94
C SER A 110 -10.84 -12.69 7.81
N SER A 111 -9.67 -12.51 8.47
CA SER A 111 -9.11 -13.47 9.41
C SER A 111 -10.02 -13.67 10.62
N LYS A 112 -10.44 -12.58 11.28
CA LYS A 112 -11.36 -12.64 12.43
C LYS A 112 -12.73 -13.18 12.04
N PHE A 113 -13.30 -12.73 10.93
CA PHE A 113 -14.56 -13.22 10.39
C PHE A 113 -14.52 -14.73 10.20
N ARG A 114 -13.49 -15.26 9.51
CA ARG A 114 -13.33 -16.70 9.31
C ARG A 114 -13.20 -17.42 10.65
N ALA A 115 -12.39 -16.92 11.58
CA ALA A 115 -12.23 -17.52 12.90
C ALA A 115 -13.58 -17.64 13.64
N TYR A 116 -14.40 -16.59 13.64
CA TYR A 116 -15.73 -16.61 14.26
C TYR A 116 -16.70 -17.59 13.58
N ILE A 117 -16.65 -17.70 12.25
CA ILE A 117 -17.43 -18.69 11.50
C ILE A 117 -16.95 -20.12 11.82
N TYR A 118 -15.63 -20.35 11.91
CA TYR A 118 -15.08 -21.65 12.31
C TYR A 118 -15.54 -22.04 13.72
N ASP A 119 -15.49 -21.12 14.68
CA ASP A 119 -15.99 -21.35 16.04
C ASP A 119 -17.49 -21.68 16.04
N PHE A 120 -18.28 -21.04 15.19
CA PHE A 120 -19.71 -21.35 15.05
C PHE A 120 -19.98 -22.72 14.44
N LEU A 121 -19.24 -23.09 13.39
CA LEU A 121 -19.45 -24.35 12.68
C LEU A 121 -18.98 -25.57 13.48
N TYR A 122 -17.89 -25.43 14.25
CA TYR A 122 -17.22 -26.58 14.89
C TYR A 122 -17.09 -26.45 16.41
N GLY A 123 -17.30 -25.25 16.96
CA GLY A 123 -17.28 -25.01 18.39
C GLY A 123 -18.69 -25.01 18.99
N ASN A 124 -18.81 -24.40 20.16
CA ASN A 124 -20.07 -24.36 20.94
C ASN A 124 -20.51 -22.92 21.20
N VAL A 125 -20.60 -22.11 20.13
CA VAL A 125 -21.10 -20.73 20.17
C VAL A 125 -22.40 -20.62 19.38
N THR A 126 -23.29 -19.72 19.80
CA THR A 126 -24.58 -19.55 19.13
C THR A 126 -24.46 -18.68 17.89
N ALA A 127 -25.37 -18.85 16.92
CA ALA A 127 -25.44 -17.98 15.74
C ALA A 127 -25.58 -16.50 16.10
N LYS A 128 -26.34 -16.20 17.17
CA LYS A 128 -26.54 -14.84 17.66
C LYS A 128 -25.23 -14.23 18.19
N ASP A 129 -24.48 -14.97 19.00
CA ASP A 129 -23.22 -14.47 19.56
C ASP A 129 -22.16 -14.29 18.48
N THR A 130 -22.10 -15.23 17.52
CA THR A 130 -21.20 -15.12 16.36
C THR A 130 -21.55 -13.91 15.50
N LEU A 131 -22.85 -13.68 15.22
CA LEU A 131 -23.30 -12.52 14.47
C LEU A 131 -22.90 -11.22 15.18
N GLN A 132 -23.11 -11.13 16.50
CA GLN A 132 -22.71 -9.97 17.29
C GLN A 132 -21.20 -9.70 17.16
N LYS A 133 -20.37 -10.74 17.29
CA LYS A 133 -18.91 -10.59 17.12
C LYS A 133 -18.52 -10.11 15.72
N ILE A 134 -19.23 -10.58 14.68
CA ILE A 134 -19.01 -10.15 13.30
C ILE A 134 -19.42 -8.69 13.13
N GLU A 135 -20.57 -8.27 13.68
CA GLU A 135 -21.02 -6.87 13.65
C GLU A 135 -20.02 -5.95 14.36
N ASP A 136 -19.51 -6.35 15.52
CA ASP A 136 -18.56 -5.57 16.33
C ASP A 136 -17.22 -5.33 15.60
N ILE A 137 -16.82 -6.22 14.68
CA ILE A 137 -15.61 -6.04 13.86
C ILE A 137 -15.88 -5.42 12.49
N ALA A 138 -17.12 -5.51 11.99
CA ALA A 138 -17.51 -4.97 10.69
C ALA A 138 -17.83 -3.47 10.77
N TYR A 139 -18.42 -3.04 11.89
CA TYR A 139 -18.84 -1.68 12.11
C TYR A 139 -18.00 -1.06 13.22
N ILE A 140 -17.39 0.09 12.93
CA ILE A 140 -17.01 1.00 14.00
C ILE A 140 -18.33 1.44 14.61
N ASN A 141 -18.66 0.90 15.79
CA ASN A 141 -19.79 1.36 16.58
C ASN A 141 -19.53 2.84 16.91
N PHE A 142 -20.06 3.74 16.09
CA PHE A 142 -20.07 5.16 16.41
C PHE A 142 -20.92 5.31 17.66
N ILE A 143 -20.32 5.84 18.71
CA ILE A 143 -21.07 6.19 19.90
C ILE A 143 -22.06 7.27 19.49
N GLU A 144 -23.35 6.94 19.51
CA GLU A 144 -24.40 7.89 19.17
C GLU A 144 -24.32 9.08 20.14
N TYR A 145 -24.15 10.30 19.63
CA TYR A 145 -23.94 11.50 20.46
C TYR A 145 -25.11 11.77 21.43
N SER A 146 -26.31 11.32 21.06
CA SER A 146 -27.54 11.39 21.85
C SER A 146 -27.61 10.35 22.97
N SER A 147 -26.80 9.29 22.92
CA SER A 147 -26.80 8.24 23.94
C SER A 147 -26.16 8.72 25.24
N ASN A 148 -26.56 8.12 26.37
CA ASN A 148 -25.97 8.43 27.67
C ASN A 148 -24.43 8.24 27.69
N ILE A 149 -23.94 7.23 26.97
CA ILE A 149 -22.50 6.96 26.81
C ILE A 149 -21.84 8.04 25.95
N GLY A 150 -22.47 8.45 24.85
CA GLY A 150 -22.00 9.56 24.00
C GLY A 150 -21.87 10.87 24.76
N ILE A 151 -22.90 11.25 25.50
CA ILE A 151 -22.88 12.45 26.34
C ILE A 151 -21.74 12.38 27.37
N THR A 152 -21.55 11.22 28.01
CA THR A 152 -20.48 11.02 29.00
C THR A 152 -19.09 11.21 28.38
N VAL A 153 -18.84 10.64 27.20
CA VAL A 153 -17.56 10.77 26.48
C VAL A 153 -17.31 12.23 26.06
N ILE A 154 -18.34 12.95 25.60
CA ILE A 154 -18.23 14.36 25.23
C ILE A 154 -17.85 15.21 26.44
N VAL A 155 -18.51 15.01 27.58
CA VAL A 155 -18.23 15.76 28.82
C VAL A 155 -16.79 15.52 29.27
N ILE A 156 -16.34 14.27 29.30
CA ILE A 156 -14.96 13.92 29.66
C ILE A 156 -13.97 14.61 28.71
N SER A 157 -14.24 14.57 27.40
CA SER A 157 -13.39 15.19 26.38
C SER A 157 -13.27 16.71 26.57
N ILE A 158 -14.36 17.41 26.89
CA ILE A 158 -14.35 18.85 27.18
C ILE A 158 -13.51 19.15 28.43
N VAL A 159 -13.68 18.37 29.50
CA VAL A 159 -12.91 18.53 30.74
C VAL A 159 -11.42 18.34 30.48
N THR A 160 -11.03 17.28 29.77
CA THR A 160 -9.61 17.03 29.45
C THR A 160 -9.02 18.16 28.61
N THR A 161 -9.76 18.67 27.62
CA THR A 161 -9.28 19.77 26.76
C THR A 161 -9.12 21.07 27.56
N SER A 162 -10.05 21.35 28.48
CA SER A 162 -9.98 22.50 29.39
C SER A 162 -8.75 22.44 30.29
N THR A 163 -8.43 21.26 30.85
CA THR A 163 -7.23 21.08 31.68
C THR A 163 -5.93 21.29 30.89
N LEU A 164 -5.87 20.84 29.63
CA LEU A 164 -4.72 21.06 28.74
C LEU A 164 -4.54 22.54 28.40
N ILE A 165 -5.62 23.26 28.10
CA ILE A 165 -5.59 24.70 27.82
C ILE A 165 -5.11 25.47 29.06
N ASN A 166 -5.59 25.10 30.25
CA ASN A 166 -5.14 25.70 31.50
C ASN A 166 -3.63 25.49 31.71
N TYR A 167 -3.15 24.27 31.51
CA TYR A 167 -1.74 23.93 31.63
C TYR A 167 -0.85 24.73 30.65
N ILE A 168 -1.26 24.80 29.39
CA ILE A 168 -0.55 25.60 28.36
C ILE A 168 -0.51 27.08 28.78
N SER A 169 -1.63 27.62 29.27
CA SER A 169 -1.71 29.02 29.72
C SER A 169 -0.74 29.32 30.86
N VAL A 170 -0.60 28.42 31.83
CA VAL A 170 0.37 28.55 32.93
C VAL A 170 1.82 28.57 32.42
N ILE A 171 2.15 27.72 31.43
CA ILE A 171 3.49 27.71 30.81
C ILE A 171 3.76 29.06 30.12
N TRP A 172 2.81 29.59 29.35
CA TRP A 172 2.95 30.88 28.67
C TRP A 172 3.16 32.04 29.67
N ILE A 173 2.39 32.07 30.76
CA ILE A 173 2.55 33.08 31.82
C ILE A 173 3.95 33.00 32.45
N LYS A 174 4.44 31.79 32.75
CA LYS A 174 5.79 31.59 33.30
C LYS A 174 6.88 32.06 32.35
N MET A 175 6.76 31.73 31.06
CA MET A 175 7.70 32.20 30.02
C MET A 175 7.70 33.73 29.90
N TYR A 176 6.54 34.36 29.95
CA TYR A 176 6.40 35.82 29.92
C TYR A 176 7.08 36.48 31.12
N TYR A 177 6.86 35.94 32.33
CA TYR A 177 7.46 36.45 33.56
C TYR A 177 9.00 36.36 33.54
N GLU A 178 9.56 35.20 33.15
CA GLU A 178 11.02 35.02 33.04
C GLU A 178 11.66 35.97 32.00
N LYS A 179 10.99 36.21 30.87
CA LYS A 179 11.44 37.19 29.87
C LYS A 179 11.51 38.60 30.45
N ASN A 180 10.49 39.03 31.20
CA ASN A 180 10.46 40.36 31.81
C ASN A 180 11.47 40.51 32.97
N LYS A 181 11.68 39.47 33.77
CA LYS A 181 12.70 39.44 34.83
C LYS A 181 14.11 39.62 34.26
N THR A 182 14.42 38.95 33.14
CA THR A 182 15.72 39.09 32.45
C THR A 182 15.95 40.51 31.94
N ASN A 183 14.90 41.19 31.45
CA ASN A 183 15.01 42.59 31.00
C ASN A 183 15.28 43.57 32.17
N ASN A 184 14.71 43.32 33.36
CA ASN A 184 14.94 44.17 34.54
C ASN A 184 16.33 43.97 35.17
N ILE A 185 16.92 42.78 35.11
CA ILE A 185 18.27 42.52 35.64
C ILE A 185 19.35 43.24 34.81
N ASN A 186 19.15 43.40 33.50
CA ASN A 186 20.07 44.15 32.63
C ASN A 186 20.02 45.68 32.82
N GLY A 187 19.12 46.19 33.67
CA GLY A 187 18.99 47.62 34.00
C GLY A 187 19.79 48.07 35.23
N VAL A 188 20.38 47.15 36.00
CA VAL A 188 21.17 47.49 37.19
C VAL A 188 22.63 47.75 36.79
N LYS A 189 22.97 49.03 36.57
CA LYS A 189 24.36 49.49 36.46
C LYS A 189 25.08 49.32 37.80
N ILE A 190 25.92 48.29 37.91
CA ILE A 190 26.91 48.21 39.00
C ILE A 190 27.98 49.27 38.71
N VAL A 191 27.94 50.37 39.45
CA VAL A 191 29.00 51.39 39.45
C VAL A 191 30.21 50.80 40.16
N LYS A 192 31.22 50.35 39.40
CA LYS A 192 32.56 50.11 39.93
C LYS A 192 33.26 51.46 40.06
N ASN A 193 33.59 51.84 41.29
CA ASN A 193 34.50 52.96 41.58
C ASN A 193 35.89 52.64 41.01
N GLU A 194 36.28 53.35 39.97
CA GLU A 194 37.66 53.35 39.47
C GLU A 194 38.51 54.27 40.36
N LYS A 195 39.40 53.66 41.16
CA LYS A 195 40.65 54.32 41.54
C LYS A 195 41.65 54.07 40.41
N GLN A 196 42.16 55.17 39.86
CA GLN A 196 43.28 55.18 38.91
C GLN A 196 44.47 54.40 39.46
N ASN A 197 44.98 53.43 38.68
CA ASN A 197 46.37 53.43 38.22
C ASN A 197 46.63 52.32 37.20
N SER A 198 47.06 52.77 36.02
CA SER A 198 47.95 52.13 35.03
C SER A 198 48.28 50.63 35.17
N GLN A 199 47.94 49.84 34.16
CA GLN A 199 48.90 49.25 33.20
C GLN A 199 48.20 48.33 32.19
N ASN A 200 48.70 48.37 30.94
CA ASN A 200 48.26 47.61 29.78
C ASN A 200 48.16 46.10 30.03
N ILE A 201 47.18 45.42 29.42
CA ILE A 201 47.31 44.11 28.75
C ILE A 201 46.05 43.87 27.88
N SER A 202 46.28 43.52 26.62
CA SER A 202 45.32 43.05 25.63
C SER A 202 44.81 41.64 25.96
N PHE A 203 43.54 41.31 25.67
CA PHE A 203 43.19 40.09 24.90
C PHE A 203 41.69 39.92 24.56
N SER A 204 41.49 39.61 23.27
CA SER A 204 40.41 38.83 22.61
C SER A 204 38.92 39.11 22.84
N ASN A 205 38.31 39.60 21.77
CA ASN A 205 36.89 39.46 21.43
C ASN A 205 36.44 37.99 21.37
N GLN A 206 35.35 37.65 22.05
CA GLN A 206 34.43 36.61 21.57
C GLN A 206 32.99 37.12 21.62
N ILE A 207 32.37 37.04 20.45
CA ILE A 207 31.08 37.59 20.07
C ILE A 207 29.95 36.77 20.71
N ASN A 208 29.06 37.48 21.42
CA ASN A 208 27.78 36.98 21.92
C ASN A 208 26.89 36.42 20.79
N LYS A 209 26.58 35.11 20.82
CA LYS A 209 25.42 34.55 20.10
C LYS A 209 24.22 34.47 21.04
N LYS A 210 23.20 35.30 20.80
CA LYS A 210 21.87 35.18 21.41
C LYS A 210 21.26 33.82 21.06
N SER A 211 21.03 32.96 22.06
CA SER A 211 20.31 31.69 21.87
C SER A 211 18.81 31.96 21.72
N ASN A 212 18.23 31.63 20.57
CA ASN A 212 16.78 31.71 20.35
C ASN A 212 16.05 30.58 21.11
N VAL A 213 14.86 30.90 21.61
CA VAL A 213 13.97 30.01 22.41
C VAL A 213 13.75 28.63 21.74
N LEU A 214 13.83 28.56 20.42
CA LEU A 214 13.77 27.32 19.63
C LEU A 214 14.84 26.29 20.02
N SER A 215 16.07 26.72 20.35
CA SER A 215 17.14 25.79 20.76
C SER A 215 16.91 25.22 22.17
N LYS A 216 16.17 25.94 23.03
CA LYS A 216 15.76 25.44 24.35
C LYS A 216 14.61 24.44 24.25
N LEU A 217 13.72 24.60 23.26
CA LEU A 217 12.58 23.70 23.02
C LEU A 217 13.03 22.36 22.40
N ILE A 218 14.01 22.40 21.49
CA ILE A 218 14.64 21.20 20.93
C ILE A 218 15.37 20.39 22.02
N ASN A 219 16.08 21.06 22.93
CA ASN A 219 16.73 20.36 24.06
C ASN A 219 15.74 19.71 25.05
N TYR A 220 14.49 20.19 25.13
CA TYR A 220 13.50 19.60 26.04
C TYR A 220 12.85 18.32 25.48
N HIS A 221 12.78 18.19 24.15
CA HIS A 221 12.24 17.00 23.48
C HIS A 221 13.27 15.92 23.14
N TYR A 222 14.57 16.24 23.20
CA TYR A 222 15.67 15.31 22.94
C TYR A 222 16.61 15.11 24.14
N THR A 223 16.10 15.29 25.37
CA THR A 223 16.81 14.79 26.56
C THR A 223 16.43 13.34 26.76
N ASP A 224 17.23 12.45 26.14
CA ASP A 224 17.13 11.02 26.39
C ASP A 224 17.25 10.73 27.88
N THR A 225 16.29 9.94 28.34
CA THR A 225 16.24 9.37 29.68
C THR A 225 17.32 8.29 29.76
N SER A 226 18.57 8.69 30.03
CA SER A 226 19.59 7.75 30.49
C SER A 226 19.39 7.52 31.98
N SER A 227 18.49 6.58 32.29
CA SER A 227 18.56 5.87 33.56
C SER A 227 19.68 4.83 33.47
N SER A 228 20.57 4.91 34.44
CA SER A 228 21.79 4.14 34.65
C SER A 228 21.54 2.64 34.85
N ILE A 229 22.17 1.78 34.03
CA ILE A 229 22.65 0.45 34.44
C ILE A 229 24.00 0.15 33.73
N SER A 230 25.05 0.13 34.56
CA SER A 230 26.40 -0.50 34.51
C SER A 230 27.16 -0.81 33.19
N ASN A 231 28.45 -0.40 33.21
CA ASN A 231 29.65 -0.94 32.54
C ASN A 231 29.51 -2.39 32.02
N ASP A 232 29.96 -2.78 30.83
CA ASP A 232 31.37 -2.74 30.39
C ASP A 232 31.53 -2.99 28.87
N SER A 233 32.69 -2.59 28.35
CA SER A 233 33.34 -3.01 27.09
C SER A 233 32.82 -2.54 25.72
N SER A 234 33.62 -1.65 25.13
CA SER A 234 33.95 -1.45 23.71
C SER A 234 33.14 -2.18 22.63
N TYR A 235 32.48 -1.44 21.73
CA TYR A 235 32.71 -1.54 20.28
C TYR A 235 32.08 -0.33 19.56
N ASN A 236 32.86 0.31 18.70
CA ASN A 236 32.41 1.37 17.78
C ASN A 236 31.52 0.79 16.68
N SER A 237 30.37 1.40 16.41
CA SER A 237 29.79 1.44 15.06
C SER A 237 28.83 2.61 14.90
N ASN A 238 29.21 3.58 14.07
CA ASN A 238 28.31 4.53 13.43
C ASN A 238 27.31 3.77 12.56
N ILE A 239 26.02 3.90 12.83
CA ILE A 239 24.95 3.46 11.92
C ILE A 239 23.93 4.59 11.81
N THR A 240 24.01 5.33 10.70
CA THR A 240 22.92 6.13 10.16
C THR A 240 22.00 5.18 9.38
N ASN A 241 20.89 4.75 9.97
CA ASN A 241 19.91 3.89 9.31
C ASN A 241 18.96 4.70 8.43
N THR A 242 19.29 4.81 7.15
CA THR A 242 18.29 4.73 6.07
C THR A 242 18.31 3.29 5.56
N PRO A 243 17.18 2.57 5.47
CA PRO A 243 17.20 1.21 4.96
C PRO A 243 17.50 1.23 3.45
N GLU A 244 18.74 0.85 3.10
CA GLU A 244 19.14 0.57 1.72
C GLU A 244 18.61 -0.82 1.34
N ILE A 245 17.75 -0.88 0.33
CA ILE A 245 17.28 -2.15 -0.25
C ILE A 245 18.45 -2.77 -1.02
N LYS A 246 19.10 -3.77 -0.43
CA LYS A 246 20.06 -4.62 -1.14
C LYS A 246 19.30 -5.74 -1.85
N LEU A 247 19.14 -5.60 -3.16
CA LEU A 247 18.75 -6.68 -4.06
C LEU A 247 19.89 -7.69 -4.13
N TYR A 248 19.71 -8.85 -3.52
CA TYR A 248 20.57 -10.01 -3.79
C TYR A 248 20.06 -10.68 -5.06
N THR A 249 20.57 -10.24 -6.21
CA THR A 249 20.52 -11.10 -7.38
C THR A 249 21.55 -12.20 -7.16
N SER A 250 21.10 -13.42 -6.90
CA SER A 250 21.98 -14.58 -7.10
C SER A 250 22.33 -14.59 -8.58
N ILE A 251 23.54 -14.13 -8.90
CA ILE A 251 24.12 -14.21 -10.23
C ILE A 251 24.10 -15.69 -10.61
N ILE A 252 23.21 -16.06 -11.53
CA ILE A 252 23.26 -17.35 -12.22
C ILE A 252 24.63 -17.40 -12.90
N GLN A 253 25.47 -18.38 -12.54
CA GLN A 253 26.75 -18.57 -13.18
C GLN A 253 26.52 -18.88 -14.66
N SER A 254 27.28 -18.22 -15.54
CA SER A 254 27.22 -18.38 -16.99
C SER A 254 27.43 -19.82 -17.48
N SER A 255 27.88 -20.72 -16.61
CA SER A 255 28.06 -22.15 -16.87
C SER A 255 26.76 -22.98 -16.81
N GLN A 256 25.61 -22.39 -16.45
CA GLN A 256 24.31 -23.09 -16.41
C GLN A 256 23.37 -22.75 -17.58
N LEU A 257 23.82 -21.94 -18.54
CA LEU A 257 23.11 -21.70 -19.80
C LEU A 257 23.65 -22.65 -20.86
N THR A 258 23.14 -23.87 -20.90
CA THR A 258 23.28 -24.73 -22.08
C THR A 258 21.91 -25.20 -22.55
N ASP A 259 21.71 -25.01 -23.85
CA ASP A 259 20.64 -25.49 -24.72
C ASP A 259 19.29 -24.76 -24.65
N ILE A 260 19.26 -23.57 -25.26
CA ILE A 260 18.09 -23.16 -26.05
C ILE A 260 18.56 -22.91 -27.47
N SER A 261 18.12 -23.80 -28.35
CA SER A 261 18.39 -23.88 -29.78
C SER A 261 18.19 -22.56 -30.52
N ASP A 262 19.12 -22.31 -31.43
CA ASP A 262 19.10 -21.28 -32.46
C ASP A 262 17.73 -21.13 -33.14
N ASN A 263 17.03 -20.03 -32.86
CA ASN A 263 16.16 -19.39 -33.82
C ASN A 263 16.59 -17.93 -33.95
N PHE A 264 17.03 -17.61 -35.15
CA PHE A 264 17.60 -16.34 -35.58
C PHE A 264 16.56 -15.22 -35.46
N PHE A 265 16.40 -14.64 -34.26
CA PHE A 265 15.71 -13.37 -34.09
C PHE A 265 16.65 -12.26 -34.55
N LEU A 266 16.31 -11.63 -35.67
CA LEU A 266 16.88 -10.32 -36.02
C LEU A 266 16.68 -9.42 -34.80
N ASN A 267 17.77 -8.90 -34.22
CA ASN A 267 17.76 -7.91 -33.15
C ASN A 267 16.91 -6.71 -33.59
N THR A 268 15.61 -6.77 -33.29
CA THR A 268 14.66 -5.71 -33.52
C THR A 268 14.79 -4.80 -32.31
N THR A 269 15.50 -3.69 -32.49
CA THR A 269 15.62 -2.68 -31.44
C THR A 269 14.29 -1.96 -31.34
N PHE A 270 13.49 -2.28 -30.33
CA PHE A 270 12.28 -1.52 -30.04
C PHE A 270 12.63 -0.10 -29.57
N GLY A 271 11.93 0.90 -30.08
CA GLY A 271 12.08 2.30 -29.70
C GLY A 271 11.45 2.62 -28.35
N LEU A 272 10.51 1.79 -27.85
CA LEU A 272 9.88 2.02 -26.56
C LEU A 272 9.58 0.76 -25.74
N THR A 273 10.24 0.64 -24.58
CA THR A 273 9.94 -0.40 -23.60
C THR A 273 8.98 0.09 -22.51
N ILE A 274 7.90 -0.66 -22.28
CA ILE A 274 6.93 -0.49 -21.19
C ILE A 274 7.17 -1.57 -20.14
N ASN A 275 7.50 -1.15 -18.91
CA ASN A 275 7.66 -2.07 -17.79
C ASN A 275 6.28 -2.38 -17.19
N LEU A 276 5.86 -3.64 -17.28
CA LEU A 276 4.63 -4.14 -16.67
C LEU A 276 4.97 -4.84 -15.35
N LEU A 277 4.50 -4.27 -14.24
CA LEU A 277 4.62 -4.89 -12.93
C LEU A 277 3.37 -5.71 -12.64
N THR A 278 3.55 -6.97 -12.23
CA THR A 278 2.45 -7.88 -11.88
C THR A 278 2.70 -8.51 -10.53
N PHE A 279 1.63 -8.85 -9.79
CA PHE A 279 1.73 -9.57 -8.52
C PHE A 279 0.83 -10.80 -8.53
N PHE A 280 1.40 -11.98 -8.25
CA PHE A 280 0.68 -13.25 -8.13
C PHE A 280 1.18 -14.07 -6.94
N PHE A 281 0.28 -14.88 -6.37
CA PHE A 281 0.64 -15.81 -5.30
C PHE A 281 1.53 -16.96 -5.79
N ASP A 282 1.43 -17.30 -7.07
CA ASP A 282 2.26 -18.32 -7.72
C ASP A 282 3.22 -17.66 -8.72
N VAL A 283 4.46 -18.14 -8.78
CA VAL A 283 5.52 -17.62 -9.65
C VAL A 283 5.29 -18.07 -11.09
N GLU A 284 4.77 -19.28 -11.29
CA GLU A 284 4.51 -19.87 -12.60
C GLU A 284 3.09 -19.54 -13.07
N ASN A 285 2.89 -18.29 -13.49
CA ASN A 285 1.63 -17.87 -14.09
C ASN A 285 1.73 -17.74 -15.61
N HIS A 286 1.60 -18.88 -16.30
CA HIS A 286 1.65 -18.98 -17.77
C HIS A 286 0.70 -17.98 -18.46
N TYR A 287 -0.50 -17.75 -17.92
CA TYR A 287 -1.47 -16.79 -18.46
C TYR A 287 -0.87 -15.39 -18.67
N GLN A 288 -0.08 -14.89 -17.72
CA GLN A 288 0.48 -13.55 -17.82
C GLN A 288 1.72 -13.47 -18.69
N GLU A 289 2.47 -14.55 -18.76
CA GLU A 289 3.62 -14.65 -19.66
C GLU A 289 3.13 -14.72 -21.11
N ASP A 290 2.15 -15.57 -21.38
CA ASP A 290 1.56 -15.77 -22.70
C ASP A 290 0.94 -14.47 -23.24
N ILE A 291 0.21 -13.71 -22.41
CA ILE A 291 -0.45 -12.48 -22.89
C ILE A 291 0.55 -11.36 -23.20
N VAL A 292 1.69 -11.35 -22.49
CA VAL A 292 2.80 -10.42 -22.77
C VAL A 292 3.52 -10.83 -24.05
N ASN A 293 3.78 -12.13 -24.23
CA ASN A 293 4.41 -12.66 -25.44
C ASN A 293 3.53 -12.42 -26.68
N ASP A 294 2.22 -12.64 -26.56
CA ASP A 294 1.26 -12.35 -27.62
C ASP A 294 1.24 -10.86 -27.99
N PHE A 295 1.28 -9.96 -27.00
CA PHE A 295 1.35 -8.53 -27.28
C PHE A 295 2.66 -8.17 -28.00
N ASN A 296 3.80 -8.67 -27.53
CA ASN A 296 5.10 -8.36 -28.13
C ASN A 296 5.16 -8.86 -29.59
N LYS A 297 4.59 -10.04 -29.87
CA LYS A 297 4.42 -10.54 -31.23
C LYS A 297 3.49 -9.64 -32.06
N TYR A 298 2.33 -9.28 -31.53
CA TYR A 298 1.39 -8.36 -32.17
C TYR A 298 2.03 -7.00 -32.48
N ALA A 299 2.86 -6.48 -31.57
CA ALA A 299 3.56 -5.21 -31.75
C ALA A 299 4.57 -5.25 -32.90
N ILE A 300 5.26 -6.38 -33.10
CA ILE A 300 6.12 -6.61 -34.28
C ILE A 300 5.27 -6.66 -35.55
N GLU A 301 4.19 -7.43 -35.55
CA GLU A 301 3.32 -7.61 -36.73
C GLU A 301 2.65 -6.30 -37.18
N GLN A 302 2.34 -5.42 -36.23
CA GLN A 302 1.69 -4.13 -36.48
C GLN A 302 2.67 -2.95 -36.54
N ASP A 303 3.99 -3.20 -36.52
CA ASP A 303 5.05 -2.17 -36.55
C ASP A 303 4.82 -1.06 -35.51
N LEU A 304 4.46 -1.45 -34.28
CA LEU A 304 4.11 -0.50 -33.22
C LEU A 304 5.33 0.09 -32.51
N ASP A 305 6.49 -0.52 -32.68
CA ASP A 305 7.76 -0.16 -32.05
C ASP A 305 7.69 -0.12 -30.50
N ILE A 306 6.90 -1.04 -29.92
CA ILE A 306 6.66 -1.15 -28.48
C ILE A 306 6.97 -2.58 -28.01
N GLU A 307 7.63 -2.69 -26.86
CA GLU A 307 7.86 -3.95 -26.15
C GLU A 307 7.37 -3.84 -24.70
N ILE A 308 6.69 -4.88 -24.23
CA ILE A 308 6.40 -5.08 -22.81
C ILE A 308 7.51 -5.91 -22.19
N HIS A 309 8.14 -5.34 -21.17
CA HIS A 309 9.00 -6.07 -20.26
C HIS A 309 8.26 -6.32 -18.94
N ARG A 310 7.96 -7.58 -18.64
CA ARG A 310 7.20 -7.97 -17.44
C ARG A 310 8.14 -8.25 -16.27
N THR A 311 7.84 -7.65 -15.11
CA THR A 311 8.40 -8.05 -13.82
C THR A 311 7.30 -8.71 -12.99
N ALA A 312 7.49 -9.98 -12.63
CA ALA A 312 6.57 -10.75 -11.82
C ALA A 312 6.97 -10.70 -10.35
N LEU A 313 6.07 -10.21 -9.50
CA LEU A 313 6.20 -10.25 -8.05
C LEU A 313 5.34 -11.37 -7.48
N SER A 314 5.84 -11.99 -6.41
CA SER A 314 5.15 -13.03 -5.65
C SER A 314 5.64 -13.06 -4.21
N ILE A 315 4.91 -13.78 -3.37
CA ILE A 315 5.32 -14.04 -1.98
C ILE A 315 6.70 -14.73 -1.87
N LEU A 316 7.17 -15.38 -2.94
CA LEU A 316 8.47 -16.07 -2.96
C LEU A 316 9.64 -15.13 -3.32
N ASN A 317 9.38 -14.00 -3.99
CA ASN A 317 10.42 -13.10 -4.48
C ASN A 317 10.34 -11.67 -3.90
N THR A 318 9.37 -11.38 -3.02
CA THR A 318 9.27 -10.12 -2.31
C THR A 318 9.57 -10.28 -0.82
N THR A 319 10.40 -9.38 -0.27
CA THR A 319 10.77 -9.37 1.17
C THR A 319 9.70 -8.80 2.08
N VAL A 320 8.73 -8.08 1.51
CA VAL A 320 7.58 -7.54 2.22
C VAL A 320 6.46 -8.56 2.04
N PHE A 321 6.02 -9.15 3.14
CA PHE A 321 4.73 -9.83 3.16
C PHE A 321 3.69 -8.76 2.82
N VAL A 322 3.16 -8.81 1.60
CA VAL A 322 2.05 -7.94 1.22
C VAL A 322 0.86 -8.46 2.02
N ASP A 323 0.58 -7.80 3.14
CA ASP A 323 -0.52 -8.19 4.03
C ASP A 323 -1.88 -8.08 3.31
N ASP A 324 -2.02 -7.17 2.33
CA ASP A 324 -3.22 -6.96 1.48
C ASP A 324 -2.84 -6.43 0.08
N TYR A 325 -3.58 -6.82 -0.97
CA TYR A 325 -3.55 -6.22 -2.32
C TYR A 325 -3.68 -4.69 -2.26
N ALA A 326 -4.54 -4.17 -1.39
CA ALA A 326 -4.72 -2.73 -1.21
C ALA A 326 -3.42 -2.06 -0.73
N SER A 327 -2.74 -2.66 0.25
CA SER A 327 -1.45 -2.17 0.75
C SER A 327 -0.32 -2.31 -0.28
N PHE A 328 -0.35 -3.34 -1.14
CA PHE A 328 0.58 -3.43 -2.27
C PHE A 328 0.37 -2.30 -3.27
N VAL A 329 -0.87 -2.09 -3.71
CA VAL A 329 -1.22 -0.98 -4.58
C VAL A 329 -0.77 0.31 -3.92
N GLU A 330 -1.20 0.60 -2.69
CA GLU A 330 -0.79 1.79 -1.96
C GLU A 330 0.74 1.94 -1.85
N THR A 331 1.49 0.87 -1.57
CA THR A 331 2.96 0.93 -1.48
C THR A 331 3.62 1.21 -2.82
N VAL A 332 3.14 0.57 -3.90
CA VAL A 332 3.63 0.80 -5.26
C VAL A 332 3.29 2.21 -5.71
N LEU A 333 2.10 2.70 -5.37
CA LEU A 333 1.63 4.03 -5.70
C LEU A 333 2.37 5.10 -4.87
N ASN A 334 2.50 4.95 -3.56
CA ASN A 334 3.14 5.94 -2.67
C ASN A 334 4.66 6.04 -2.88
N LYS A 335 5.32 5.04 -3.48
CA LYS A 335 6.78 5.05 -3.63
C LYS A 335 7.30 6.13 -4.59
N ASN A 336 6.48 6.66 -5.52
CA ASN A 336 6.98 7.53 -6.57
C ASN A 336 6.11 8.75 -6.95
N SER A 337 4.81 8.78 -6.65
CA SER A 337 3.90 9.91 -6.96
C SER A 337 2.49 9.64 -6.41
N ASN A 338 1.67 10.64 -6.13
CA ASN A 338 0.25 10.44 -5.74
C ASN A 338 -0.73 10.51 -6.92
N ASP A 339 -0.21 10.46 -8.14
CA ASP A 339 -0.95 10.79 -9.37
C ASP A 339 -1.03 9.55 -10.27
N TYR A 340 -2.23 8.97 -10.43
CA TYR A 340 -2.49 7.72 -11.17
C TYR A 340 -3.80 7.76 -11.94
N ASP A 341 -3.85 7.06 -13.07
CA ASP A 341 -5.09 6.75 -13.79
C ASP A 341 -5.42 5.26 -13.59
N LEU A 342 -6.63 4.98 -13.08
CA LEU A 342 -7.11 3.63 -12.78
C LEU A 342 -8.10 3.17 -13.86
N PHE A 343 -7.83 2.02 -14.47
CA PHE A 343 -8.76 1.33 -15.35
C PHE A 343 -9.26 0.08 -14.62
N LEU A 344 -10.55 0.11 -14.25
CA LEU A 344 -11.26 -0.98 -13.58
C LEU A 344 -11.83 -1.96 -14.61
#